data_AF-A0A1B0CZN1-F1
#
_entry.id   AF-A0A1B0CZN1-F1
#
_cell.length_a   1.000
_cell.length_b   1.000
_cell.length_c   1.000
_cell.angle_alpha   90.00
_cell.angle_beta   90.00
_cell.angle_gamma   90.00
#
_symmetry.space_group_name_H-M   'P 1'
#
loop_
_entity.id
_entity.type
_entity.pdbx_description
1 polymer ?
#
loop_
_entity_poly.entity_id
_entity_poly.type
_entity_poly.pdbx_seq_one_letter_code
_entity_poly.pdbx_strand_id
1 'polypeptide(L)'
;NGDLCISILHPPVDDPQSGELPCERWNPTQNVRTILLSVISLLNEPNTFSPANVDASVMYRRWRDSQGKDNEYPNIIRRQALAAKAEAEKEGIVVPLTLEDYCIKPKFKPTNPEPQ
;
A
#
# COMPACT_ATOMS: atom_id res chain seq x y z
N ASN A 1 0.41 6.80 14.22
CA ASN A 1 -1.02 6.88 13.86
C ASN A 1 -1.40 5.90 12.77
N GLY A 2 -0.51 5.55 11.83
CA GLY A 2 -0.81 4.54 10.79
C GLY A 2 -1.45 5.15 9.53
N ASP A 3 -1.60 6.47 9.51
CA ASP A 3 -2.06 7.20 8.35
C ASP A 3 -1.03 7.16 7.23
N LEU A 4 -1.50 7.05 6.00
CA LEU A 4 -0.68 7.05 4.81
C LEU A 4 -0.67 8.45 4.18
N CYS A 5 0.52 9.00 3.95
CA CYS A 5 0.67 10.26 3.23
C CYS A 5 0.79 9.98 1.72
N ILE A 6 -0.27 10.30 0.98
CA ILE A 6 -0.28 10.21 -0.49
C ILE A 6 -1.07 11.40 -1.06
N SER A 7 -0.53 12.01 -2.12
CA SER A 7 -1.02 13.28 -2.65
C SER A 7 -2.49 13.23 -3.09
N ILE A 8 -2.96 12.09 -3.62
CA ILE A 8 -4.35 11.91 -4.08
C ILE A 8 -5.39 11.93 -2.96
N LEU A 9 -4.97 11.79 -1.70
CA LEU A 9 -5.86 11.89 -0.52
C LEU A 9 -5.87 13.31 0.08
N HIS A 10 -5.09 14.24 -0.47
CA HIS A 10 -5.10 15.63 -0.07
C HIS A 10 -5.94 16.47 -1.04
N PRO A 11 -6.63 17.51 -0.54
CA PRO A 11 -7.37 18.43 -1.39
C PRO A 11 -6.45 19.08 -2.44
N PRO A 12 -7.00 19.54 -3.56
CA PRO A 12 -6.23 20.30 -4.54
C PRO A 12 -5.68 21.57 -3.89
N VAL A 13 -4.45 21.92 -4.25
CA VAL A 13 -3.84 23.20 -3.88
C VAL A 13 -3.77 24.02 -5.15
N ASP A 14 -4.26 25.26 -5.11
CA ASP A 14 -4.13 26.19 -6.23
C ASP A 14 -2.74 26.86 -6.17
N ASP A 15 -1.70 26.04 -6.30
CA ASP A 15 -0.31 26.48 -6.32
C ASP A 15 0.30 26.21 -7.71
N PRO A 16 0.40 27.24 -8.56
CA PRO A 16 0.99 27.14 -9.89
C PRO A 16 2.47 26.72 -9.90
N GLN A 17 3.19 26.82 -8.78
CA GLN A 17 4.60 26.43 -8.66
C GLN A 17 4.81 24.98 -8.21
N SER A 18 3.74 24.30 -7.76
CA SER A 18 3.81 22.92 -7.27
C SER A 18 4.23 21.93 -8.36
N GLY A 19 3.87 22.20 -9.63
CA GLY A 19 4.10 21.29 -10.76
C GLY A 19 3.23 20.03 -10.72
N GLU A 20 2.27 19.95 -9.80
CA GLU A 20 1.40 18.79 -9.63
C GLU A 20 0.25 18.78 -10.63
N LEU A 21 -0.08 17.60 -11.14
CA LEU A 21 -1.21 17.38 -12.04
C LEU A 21 -2.52 17.24 -11.25
N PRO A 22 -3.68 17.62 -11.81
CA PRO A 22 -4.97 17.40 -11.15
C PRO A 22 -5.26 15.94 -10.78
N CYS A 23 -4.68 14.98 -11.50
CA CYS A 23 -4.80 13.54 -11.20
C CYS A 23 -3.95 13.09 -10.00
N GLU A 24 -3.01 13.91 -9.55
CA GLU A 24 -2.14 13.65 -8.40
C GLU A 24 -2.74 14.18 -7.09
N ARG A 25 -3.91 14.84 -7.15
CA ARG A 25 -4.67 15.34 -6.02
C ARG A 25 -6.07 14.77 -5.97
N TRP A 26 -6.73 14.91 -4.81
CA TRP A 26 -8.11 14.52 -4.67
C TRP A 26 -9.00 15.35 -5.59
N ASN A 27 -9.87 14.67 -6.34
CA ASN A 27 -10.91 15.31 -7.13
C ASN A 27 -12.10 14.33 -7.30
N PRO A 28 -13.31 14.80 -7.67
CA PRO A 28 -14.50 13.96 -7.73
C PRO A 28 -14.44 12.78 -8.71
N THR A 29 -13.44 12.71 -9.60
CA THR A 29 -13.25 11.57 -10.52
C THR A 29 -12.43 10.42 -9.91
N GLN A 30 -11.72 10.69 -8.80
CA GLN A 30 -11.03 9.67 -8.03
C GLN A 30 -12.02 8.73 -7.35
N ASN A 31 -11.61 7.47 -7.15
CA ASN A 31 -12.45 6.47 -6.50
C ASN A 31 -11.59 5.50 -5.69
N VAL A 32 -12.23 4.62 -4.93
CA VAL A 32 -11.53 3.66 -4.07
C VAL A 32 -10.56 2.78 -4.85
N ARG A 33 -10.89 2.40 -6.09
CA ARG A 33 -9.99 1.61 -6.94
C ARG A 33 -8.71 2.38 -7.28
N THR A 34 -8.80 3.66 -7.65
CA THR A 34 -7.60 4.46 -7.94
C THR A 34 -6.76 4.64 -6.69
N ILE A 35 -7.39 4.86 -5.53
CA ILE A 35 -6.69 4.92 -4.24
C ILE A 35 -5.90 3.64 -3.97
N LEU A 36 -6.54 2.47 -4.03
CA LEU A 36 -5.87 1.20 -3.74
C LEU A 36 -4.68 0.92 -4.67
N LEU A 37 -4.79 1.26 -5.96
CA LEU A 37 -3.68 1.14 -6.91
C LEU A 37 -2.52 2.09 -6.56
N SER A 38 -2.83 3.32 -6.14
CA SER A 38 -1.80 4.26 -5.69
C SER A 38 -1.13 3.84 -4.38
N VAL A 39 -1.86 3.20 -3.45
CA VAL A 39 -1.26 2.58 -2.25
C VAL A 39 -0.29 1.47 -2.64
N ILE A 40 -0.67 0.59 -3.57
CA ILE A 40 0.23 -0.47 -4.07
C ILE A 40 1.48 0.14 -4.71
N SER A 41 1.33 1.19 -5.51
CA SER A 41 2.47 1.89 -6.13
C SER A 41 3.41 2.47 -5.07
N LEU A 42 2.89 3.15 -4.04
CA LEU A 42 3.69 3.73 -2.97
C LEU A 42 4.41 2.67 -2.12
N LEU A 43 3.80 1.50 -1.90
CA LEU A 43 4.44 0.39 -1.18
C LEU A 43 5.59 -0.23 -1.99
N ASN A 44 5.50 -0.25 -3.32
CA ASN A 44 6.59 -0.71 -4.20
C ASN A 44 7.71 0.32 -4.31
N GLU A 45 7.36 1.60 -4.38
CA GLU A 45 8.30 2.72 -4.54
C GLU A 45 8.08 3.79 -3.46
N PRO A 46 8.65 3.61 -2.25
CA PRO A 46 8.48 4.58 -1.17
C PRO A 46 9.03 5.96 -1.52
N ASN A 47 8.24 7.01 -1.25
CA ASN A 47 8.71 8.39 -1.42
C ASN A 47 9.70 8.78 -0.31
N THR A 48 10.95 9.07 -0.71
CA THR A 48 12.02 9.47 0.21
C THR A 48 12.33 10.96 0.23
N PHE A 49 11.68 11.75 -0.64
CA PHE A 49 11.83 13.21 -0.69
C PHE A 49 10.94 13.91 0.35
N SER A 50 9.74 13.36 0.58
CA SER A 50 8.80 13.85 1.60
C SER A 50 8.20 12.69 2.38
N PRO A 51 8.98 12.06 3.29
CA PRO A 51 8.54 10.86 3.99
C PRO A 51 7.59 11.18 5.15
N ALA A 52 6.53 10.39 5.29
CA ALA A 52 5.68 10.43 6.48
C ALA A 52 6.40 9.94 7.75
N ASN A 53 7.39 9.06 7.58
CA ASN A 53 8.26 8.56 8.64
C ASN A 53 9.73 8.71 8.23
N VAL A 54 10.41 9.68 8.84
CA VAL A 54 11.79 10.04 8.51
C VAL A 54 12.76 8.89 8.81
N ASP A 55 12.62 8.22 9.96
CA ASP A 55 13.52 7.14 10.36
C ASP A 55 13.42 5.94 9.41
N ALA A 56 12.18 5.56 9.03
CA ALA A 56 11.95 4.51 8.05
C ALA A 56 12.54 4.88 6.67
N SER A 57 12.42 6.14 6.27
CA SER A 57 13.01 6.65 5.02
C SER A 57 14.54 6.57 5.02
N VAL A 58 15.18 6.92 6.13
CA VAL A 58 16.64 6.80 6.30
C VAL A 58 17.07 5.34 6.24
N MET A 59 16.38 4.44 6.95
CA MET A 59 16.67 3.00 6.92
C MET A 59 16.51 2.41 5.52
N TYR A 60 15.44 2.77 4.80
CA TYR A 60 15.20 2.34 3.43
C TYR A 60 16.33 2.79 2.48
N ARG A 61 16.73 4.07 2.54
CA ARG A 61 17.84 4.59 1.72
C ARG A 61 19.15 3.87 2.05
N ARG A 62 19.48 3.68 3.32
CA ARG A 62 20.68 2.92 3.74
C ARG A 62 20.68 1.50 3.15
N TRP A 63 19.58 0.76 3.27
CA TRP A 63 19.45 -0.58 2.68
C TRP A 63 19.65 -0.56 1.16
N ARG A 64 18.94 0.33 0.45
CA ARG A 64 19.01 0.48 -1.01
C ARG A 64 20.42 0.84 -1.48
N ASP A 65 21.01 1.87 -0.89
CA ASP A 65 22.31 2.42 -1.30
C ASP A 65 23.46 1.46 -0.93
N SER A 66 23.29 0.65 0.13
CA SER A 66 24.21 -0.43 0.49
C SER A 66 24.14 -1.65 -0.43
N GLN A 67 23.22 -1.67 -1.40
CA GLN A 67 22.94 -2.82 -2.29
C GLN A 67 22.60 -4.08 -1.49
N GLY A 68 21.80 -3.94 -0.44
CA GLY A 68 21.32 -5.06 0.39
C GLY A 68 22.31 -5.59 1.44
N LYS A 69 23.43 -4.90 1.68
CA LYS A 69 24.37 -5.26 2.75
C LYS A 69 23.81 -4.92 4.14
N ASP A 70 23.15 -3.77 4.25
CA ASP A 70 22.47 -3.34 5.47
C ASP A 70 21.11 -4.03 5.57
N ASN A 71 20.92 -4.93 6.55
CA ASN A 71 19.70 -5.72 6.67
C ASN A 71 18.68 -5.16 7.67
N GLU A 72 18.89 -3.96 8.22
CA GLU A 72 18.03 -3.39 9.25
C GLU A 72 16.58 -3.24 8.76
N TYR A 73 16.39 -2.54 7.64
CA TYR A 73 15.07 -2.32 7.04
C TYR A 73 14.33 -3.63 6.68
N PRO A 74 14.90 -4.55 5.88
CA PRO A 74 14.20 -5.80 5.51
C PRO A 74 13.92 -6.71 6.71
N ASN A 75 14.74 -6.68 7.76
CA ASN A 75 14.47 -7.48 8.97
C ASN A 75 13.25 -6.97 9.74
N ILE A 76 13.04 -5.66 9.80
CA ILE A 76 11.83 -5.07 10.39
C ILE A 76 10.59 -5.50 9.60
N ILE A 77 10.63 -5.40 8.26
CA ILE A 77 9.54 -5.84 7.38
C ILE A 77 9.25 -7.32 7.56
N ARG A 78 10.28 -8.18 7.57
CA ARG A 78 10.13 -9.64 7.77
C ARG A 78 9.43 -9.94 9.10
N ARG A 79 9.85 -9.29 10.19
CA ARG A 79 9.25 -9.47 11.52
C ARG A 79 7.77 -9.07 11.53
N GLN A 80 7.42 -7.94 10.89
CA GLN A 80 6.03 -7.47 10.80
C GLN A 80 5.16 -8.39 9.93
N ALA A 81 5.69 -8.85 8.79
CA ALA A 81 4.97 -9.78 7.92
C ALA A 81 4.68 -11.12 8.61
N LEU A 82 5.63 -11.64 9.40
CA LEU A 82 5.42 -12.86 10.19
C LEU A 82 4.35 -12.67 11.28
N ALA A 83 4.35 -11.52 11.94
CA ALA A 83 3.33 -11.20 12.93
C ALA A 83 1.94 -11.09 12.29
N ALA A 84 1.82 -10.43 11.14
CA ALA A 84 0.57 -10.32 10.40
C ALA A 84 0.06 -11.68 9.92
N LYS A 85 0.97 -12.55 9.44
CA LYS A 85 0.64 -13.93 9.05
C LYS A 85 0.08 -14.74 10.23
N ALA A 86 0.71 -14.65 11.39
CA ALA A 86 0.25 -15.35 12.59
C ALA A 86 -1.14 -14.88 13.04
N GLU A 87 -1.48 -13.60 12.84
CA GLU A 87 -2.82 -13.10 13.13
C GLU A 87 -3.85 -13.59 12.12
N ALA A 88 -3.53 -13.56 10.83
CA ALA A 88 -4.38 -14.11 9.77
C ALA A 88 -4.73 -15.59 10.01
N GLU A 89 -3.76 -16.39 10.49
CA GLU A 89 -3.98 -17.80 10.84
C GLU A 89 -5.00 -17.96 11.99
N LYS A 90 -4.99 -17.07 12.99
CA LYS A 90 -5.99 -17.10 14.08
C LYS A 90 -7.39 -16.74 13.59
N GLU A 91 -7.50 -15.87 12.60
CA GLU A 91 -8.75 -15.48 11.96
C GLU A 91 -9.23 -16.51 10.91
N GLY A 92 -8.47 -17.58 10.66
CA GLY A 92 -8.78 -18.58 9.63
C GLY A 92 -8.58 -18.07 8.20
N ILE A 93 -7.83 -16.98 8.03
CA ILE A 93 -7.51 -16.37 6.73
C ILE A 93 -6.27 -17.06 6.15
N VAL A 94 -6.41 -17.63 4.95
CA VAL A 94 -5.29 -18.23 4.21
C VAL A 94 -4.61 -17.15 3.36
N VAL A 95 -3.38 -16.79 3.73
CA VAL A 95 -2.57 -15.83 2.97
C VAL A 95 -2.04 -16.50 1.68
N PRO A 96 -2.28 -15.93 0.49
CA PRO A 96 -1.77 -16.48 -0.76
C PRO A 96 -0.24 -16.37 -0.84
N LEU A 97 0.43 -17.44 -1.28
CA LEU A 97 1.89 -17.51 -1.40
C LEU A 97 2.36 -17.67 -2.85
N THR A 98 1.44 -17.97 -3.76
CA THR A 98 1.71 -18.10 -5.20
C THR A 98 1.00 -16.99 -5.97
N LEU A 99 1.45 -16.73 -7.20
CA LEU A 99 0.79 -15.75 -8.06
C LEU A 99 -0.63 -16.20 -8.41
N GLU A 100 -0.80 -17.51 -8.61
CA GLU A 100 -2.07 -18.16 -8.91
C GLU A 100 -3.06 -17.96 -7.77
N ASP A 101 -2.64 -18.20 -6.52
CA ASP A 101 -3.47 -17.99 -5.33
C ASP A 101 -3.82 -16.52 -5.13
N TYR A 102 -2.88 -15.62 -5.42
CA TYR A 102 -3.09 -14.18 -5.30
C TYR A 102 -4.10 -13.65 -6.34
N CYS A 103 -4.14 -14.25 -7.54
CA CYS A 103 -4.97 -13.81 -8.66
C CYS A 103 -6.29 -14.58 -8.81
N ILE A 104 -6.75 -15.30 -7.77
CA ILE A 104 -8.00 -16.05 -7.83
C ILE A 104 -9.17 -15.10 -8.13
N LYS A 105 -9.89 -15.38 -9.24
CA LYS A 105 -11.11 -14.66 -9.57
C LYS A 105 -12.24 -15.14 -8.64
N PRO A 106 -12.93 -14.24 -7.91
CA PRO A 106 -14.05 -14.63 -7.08
C PRO A 106 -15.14 -15.27 -7.95
N LYS A 107 -15.53 -16.50 -7.63
CA LYS A 107 -16.70 -17.15 -8.23
C LYS A 107 -17.94 -16.57 -7.56
N PHE A 108 -18.66 -15.69 -8.25
CA PHE A 108 -19.96 -15.21 -7.79
C PHE A 108 -20.91 -16.41 -7.68
N LYS A 109 -21.40 -16.71 -6.47
CA LYS A 109 -22.56 -17.59 -6.31
C LYS A 109 -23.81 -16.76 -6.60
N PRO A 110 -24.66 -17.12 -7.58
CA PRO A 110 -25.93 -16.45 -7.75
C PRO A 110 -26.77 -16.69 -6.48
N THR A 111 -27.17 -15.59 -5.84
CA THR A 111 -28.14 -15.62 -4.74
C THR A 111 -29.46 -16.13 -5.30
N ASN A 112 -29.95 -17.28 -4.82
CA ASN A 112 -31.31 -17.72 -5.11
C ASN A 112 -32.28 -16.65 -4.56
N PRO A 113 -33.27 -16.18 -5.34
CA PRO A 113 -34.30 -15.32 -4.80
C PRO A 113 -35.05 -16.06 -3.70
N GLU A 114 -35.21 -15.41 -2.53
CA GLU A 114 -36.03 -15.92 -1.44
C GLU A 114 -37.47 -16.14 -1.92
N PRO A 115 -38.09 -17.29 -1.60
CA PRO A 115 -39.52 -17.47 -1.84
C PRO A 115 -40.33 -16.53 -0.93
N GLN A 116 -41.24 -15.77 -1.54
CA GLN A 116 -42.26 -14.93 -0.87
C GLN A 116 -43.27 -15.78 -0.10
#